data_AF-A0A838S6P0-F1
#
_entry.id   AF-A0A838S6P0-F1
#
_cell.length_a   1.000
_cell.length_b   1.000
_cell.length_c   1.000
_cell.angle_alpha   90.00
_cell.angle_beta   90.00
_cell.angle_gamma   90.00
#
_symmetry.space_group_name_H-M   'P 1'
#
loop_
_entity.id
_entity.type
_entity.pdbx_description
1 polymer ?
#
loop_
_entity_poly.entity_id
_entity_poly.type
_entity_poly.pdbx_seq_one_letter_code
_entity_poly.pdbx_strand_id
1 'polypeptide(L)'
;DLRHAVREGRESNLVLFAVDASGSMAARARMSAVSGAVLSLLRDAYQRRDRVGLVTFRGAGAEVVLPPTSAVDAAAVRLRSLRTGGRTPLAEGLLRCARVLATERLRDPARRPLLLVLTDGRATHGGFDTALAAAGLLRRDRVPSVVVDCESGPVRLGLSGRLAVALDGACVRLEELSADAVAGVVLATRRAA
;
A
#
# COMPACT_ATOMS: atom_id res chain seq x y z
N ASP A 1 -29.67 -37.37 -3.54
CA ASP A 1 -29.24 -36.15 -4.23
C ASP A 1 -28.32 -35.36 -3.30
N LEU A 2 -27.01 -35.62 -3.38
CA LEU A 2 -26.00 -35.00 -2.51
C LEU A 2 -25.50 -33.71 -3.17
N ARG A 3 -26.08 -32.57 -2.76
CA ARG A 3 -25.57 -31.25 -3.16
C ARG A 3 -24.33 -30.93 -2.34
N HIS A 4 -23.17 -31.27 -2.89
CA HIS A 4 -21.88 -30.86 -2.34
C HIS A 4 -21.77 -29.34 -2.47
N ALA A 5 -22.00 -28.62 -1.37
CA ALA A 5 -21.72 -27.19 -1.30
C ALA A 5 -20.20 -27.03 -1.37
N VAL A 6 -19.69 -26.68 -2.55
CA VAL A 6 -18.32 -26.24 -2.75
C VAL A 6 -18.16 -24.94 -1.95
N ARG A 7 -17.75 -25.07 -0.68
CA ARG A 7 -17.16 -23.96 0.06
C ARG A 7 -15.79 -23.73 -0.57
N GLU A 8 -15.74 -22.97 -1.67
CA GLU A 8 -14.54 -22.22 -2.00
C GLU A 8 -14.23 -21.38 -0.76
N GLY A 9 -13.25 -21.80 0.02
CA GLY A 9 -12.78 -21.04 1.16
C GLY A 9 -12.34 -19.68 0.63
N ARG A 10 -13.12 -18.63 0.90
CA ARG A 10 -12.76 -17.25 0.55
C ARG A 10 -11.45 -16.92 1.26
N GLU A 11 -10.35 -17.00 0.53
CA GLU A 11 -9.05 -16.53 0.97
C GLU A 11 -9.20 -15.10 1.48
N SER A 12 -8.90 -14.87 2.76
CA SER A 12 -9.03 -13.55 3.36
C SER A 12 -7.83 -12.72 2.89
N ASN A 13 -8.01 -11.82 1.91
CA ASN A 13 -6.91 -10.98 1.46
C ASN A 13 -6.63 -9.88 2.50
N LEU A 14 -5.40 -9.37 2.49
CA LEU A 14 -5.01 -8.16 3.23
C LEU A 14 -4.42 -7.15 2.25
N VAL A 15 -5.05 -5.99 2.11
CA VAL A 15 -4.47 -4.85 1.40
C VAL A 15 -3.90 -3.87 2.42
N LEU A 16 -2.56 -3.73 2.44
CA LEU A 16 -1.87 -2.76 3.29
C LEU A 16 -1.45 -1.56 2.46
N PHE A 17 -1.99 -0.39 2.78
CA PHE A 17 -1.62 0.87 2.17
C PHE A 17 -0.44 1.49 2.92
N ALA A 18 0.57 1.94 2.20
CA ALA A 18 1.69 2.72 2.70
C ALA A 18 1.68 4.08 2.00
N VAL A 19 1.20 5.12 2.68
CA VAL A 19 0.98 6.44 2.08
C VAL A 19 2.02 7.45 2.55
N ASP A 20 2.72 8.05 1.61
CA ASP A 20 3.57 9.20 1.83
C ASP A 20 2.72 10.44 2.12
N ALA A 21 2.88 11.01 3.31
CA ALA A 21 2.19 12.23 3.74
C ALA A 21 3.16 13.42 3.91
N SER A 22 4.26 13.44 3.16
CA SER A 22 5.28 14.50 3.18
C SER A 22 4.82 15.82 2.55
N GLY A 23 5.68 16.84 2.57
CA GLY A 23 5.39 18.18 2.02
C GLY A 23 5.22 18.22 0.51
N SER A 24 5.91 17.38 -0.25
CA SER A 24 5.71 17.29 -1.71
C SER A 24 4.33 16.74 -2.06
N MET A 25 3.72 15.98 -1.16
CA MET A 25 2.34 15.49 -1.26
C MET A 25 1.31 16.54 -0.81
N ALA A 26 1.70 17.51 0.03
CA ALA A 26 0.84 18.58 0.54
C ALA A 26 0.54 19.70 -0.47
N ALA A 27 1.51 20.03 -1.34
CA ALA A 27 1.49 21.24 -2.16
C ALA A 27 0.60 21.17 -3.42
N ARG A 28 0.06 20.00 -3.77
CA ARG A 28 -0.77 19.80 -4.96
C ARG A 28 -1.97 18.97 -4.54
N ALA A 29 -3.13 19.10 -5.20
CA ALA A 29 -4.39 18.34 -4.96
C ALA A 29 -4.26 16.79 -4.90
N ARG A 30 -3.04 16.27 -5.02
CA ARG A 30 -2.57 14.90 -4.94
C ARG A 30 -3.01 14.15 -3.70
N MET A 31 -2.96 14.73 -2.50
CA MET A 31 -3.44 14.03 -1.30
C MET A 31 -4.95 13.85 -1.26
N SER A 32 -5.70 14.74 -1.90
CA SER A 32 -7.13 14.53 -2.11
C SER A 32 -7.38 13.39 -3.10
N ALA A 33 -6.63 13.34 -4.21
CA ALA A 33 -6.69 12.24 -5.17
C ALA A 33 -6.28 10.89 -4.57
N VAL A 34 -5.18 10.85 -3.80
CA VAL A 34 -4.74 9.66 -3.05
C VAL A 34 -5.81 9.22 -2.05
N SER A 35 -6.36 10.15 -1.28
CA SER A 35 -7.43 9.83 -0.32
C SER A 35 -8.66 9.27 -1.04
N GLY A 36 -9.08 9.87 -2.16
CA GLY A 36 -10.19 9.38 -2.98
C GLY A 36 -9.95 7.98 -3.54
N ALA A 37 -8.76 7.72 -4.08
CA ALA A 37 -8.40 6.41 -4.63
C ALA A 37 -8.32 5.33 -3.54
N VAL A 38 -7.68 5.63 -2.40
CA VAL A 38 -7.64 4.72 -1.25
C VAL A 38 -9.06 4.45 -0.74
N LEU A 39 -9.91 5.47 -0.59
CA LEU A 39 -11.30 5.30 -0.17
C LEU A 39 -12.12 4.42 -1.14
N SER A 40 -11.90 4.55 -2.45
CA SER A 40 -12.53 3.70 -3.44
C SER A 40 -12.09 2.24 -3.28
N LEU A 41 -10.79 2.00 -3.14
CA LEU A 41 -10.23 0.66 -2.94
C LEU A 41 -10.69 0.01 -1.64
N LEU A 42 -10.78 0.82 -0.59
CA LEU A 42 -11.33 0.43 0.70
C LEU A 42 -12.79 -0.04 0.58
N ARG A 43 -13.65 0.72 -0.10
CA ARG A 43 -15.06 0.34 -0.34
C ARG A 43 -15.21 -0.97 -1.10
N ASP A 44 -14.34 -1.24 -2.06
CA ASP A 44 -14.40 -2.48 -2.84
C ASP A 44 -13.86 -3.69 -2.05
N ALA A 45 -12.81 -3.46 -1.24
CA ALA A 45 -12.33 -4.44 -0.28
C ALA A 45 -13.40 -4.84 0.74
N TYR A 46 -14.24 -3.90 1.18
CA TYR A 46 -15.39 -4.18 2.06
C TYR A 46 -16.36 -5.19 1.42
N GLN A 47 -16.75 -4.98 0.17
CA GLN A 47 -17.67 -5.89 -0.55
C GLN A 47 -17.09 -7.31 -0.68
N ARG A 48 -15.77 -7.41 -0.86
CA ARG A 48 -15.08 -8.70 -0.96
C ARG A 48 -14.79 -9.37 0.39
N ARG A 49 -15.03 -8.67 1.51
CA ARG A 49 -14.64 -9.06 2.88
C ARG A 49 -13.13 -9.21 3.08
N ASP A 50 -12.37 -8.39 2.35
CA ASP A 50 -10.93 -8.28 2.53
C ASP A 50 -10.61 -7.44 3.79
N ARG A 51 -9.46 -7.68 4.41
CA ARG A 51 -8.94 -6.78 5.45
C ARG A 51 -8.10 -5.68 4.82
N VAL A 52 -8.11 -4.53 5.46
CA VAL A 52 -7.42 -3.32 5.01
C VAL A 52 -6.63 -2.72 6.15
N GLY A 53 -5.41 -2.25 5.88
CA GLY A 53 -4.58 -1.54 6.83
C GLY A 53 -3.96 -0.29 6.19
N LEU A 54 -3.58 0.69 7.00
CA LEU A 54 -2.96 1.93 6.52
C LEU A 54 -1.79 2.30 7.41
N VAL A 55 -0.63 2.41 6.79
CA VAL A 55 0.58 3.03 7.30
C VAL A 55 0.77 4.36 6.60
N THR A 56 1.07 5.41 7.35
CA THR A 56 1.49 6.69 6.79
C THR A 56 2.87 7.04 7.29
N PHE A 57 3.65 7.73 6.48
CA PHE A 57 4.99 8.17 6.87
C PHE A 57 5.22 9.62 6.47
N ARG A 58 5.79 10.39 7.40
CA ARG A 58 6.12 11.82 7.24
C ARG A 58 7.07 12.29 8.33
N GLY A 59 7.79 13.38 8.08
CA GLY A 59 8.63 14.04 9.07
C GLY A 59 9.87 13.22 9.45
N ALA A 60 9.77 12.37 10.47
CA ALA A 60 10.87 11.55 10.98
C ALA A 60 10.47 10.08 11.21
N GLY A 61 9.26 9.66 10.84
CA GLY A 61 8.86 8.27 11.05
C GLY A 61 7.56 7.86 10.36
N ALA A 62 7.07 6.68 10.77
CA ALA A 62 5.89 6.03 10.22
C ALA A 62 4.91 5.59 11.32
N GLU A 63 3.62 5.75 11.06
CA GLU A 63 2.51 5.43 11.96
C GLU A 63 1.56 4.41 11.30
N VAL A 64 1.02 3.48 12.08
CA VAL A 64 -0.13 2.66 11.67
C VAL A 64 -1.38 3.45 12.00
N VAL A 65 -1.92 4.13 10.99
CA VAL A 65 -3.13 4.94 11.13
C VAL A 65 -4.37 4.07 11.19
N LEU A 66 -4.37 2.96 10.45
CA LEU A 66 -5.40 1.93 10.51
C LEU A 66 -4.73 0.56 10.68
N PRO A 67 -4.91 -0.12 11.83
CA PRO A 67 -4.50 -1.51 11.92
C PRO A 67 -5.34 -2.36 10.95
N PRO A 68 -4.80 -3.47 10.41
CA PRO A 68 -5.57 -4.39 9.57
C PRO A 68 -6.97 -4.64 10.15
N THR A 69 -8.03 -4.34 9.40
CA THR A 69 -9.42 -4.43 9.88
C THR A 69 -10.37 -4.73 8.72
N SER A 70 -11.52 -5.33 9.02
CA SER A 70 -12.65 -5.44 8.09
C SER A 70 -13.64 -4.27 8.23
N ALA A 71 -13.49 -3.42 9.26
CA ALA A 71 -14.34 -2.26 9.52
C ALA A 71 -13.82 -1.04 8.74
N VAL A 72 -14.15 -1.00 7.45
CA VAL A 72 -13.63 -0.03 6.49
C VAL A 72 -14.12 1.40 6.74
N ASP A 73 -15.34 1.59 7.24
CA ASP A 73 -15.92 2.93 7.42
C ASP A 73 -15.14 3.81 8.41
N ALA A 74 -14.61 3.20 9.48
CA ALA A 74 -13.75 3.88 10.45
C ALA A 74 -12.41 4.32 9.84
N ALA A 75 -11.90 3.57 8.85
CA ALA A 75 -10.68 3.91 8.13
C ALA A 75 -10.85 5.16 7.25
N ALA A 76 -12.01 5.28 6.62
CA ALA A 76 -12.32 6.36 5.70
C ALA A 76 -12.32 7.74 6.37
N VAL A 77 -12.79 7.81 7.61
CA VAL A 77 -12.76 9.03 8.42
C VAL A 77 -11.32 9.42 8.75
N ARG A 78 -10.49 8.45 9.16
CA ARG A 78 -9.12 8.71 9.59
C ARG A 78 -8.21 9.15 8.44
N LEU A 79 -8.40 8.59 7.24
CA LEU A 79 -7.75 9.02 5.99
C LEU A 79 -8.01 10.49 5.65
N ARG A 80 -9.28 10.93 5.74
CA ARG A 80 -9.66 12.32 5.44
C ARG A 80 -9.04 13.35 6.38
N SER A 81 -8.64 12.92 7.58
CA SER A 81 -8.03 13.77 8.61
C SER A 81 -6.50 13.81 8.57
N LEU A 82 -5.85 13.12 7.61
CA LEU A 82 -4.40 13.03 7.55
C LEU A 82 -3.75 14.39 7.27
N ARG A 83 -2.89 14.81 8.21
CA ARG A 83 -2.06 16.00 8.05
C ARG A 83 -0.85 15.68 7.19
N THR A 84 -0.61 16.52 6.20
CA THR A 84 0.53 16.41 5.28
C THR A 84 1.66 17.36 5.67
N GLY A 85 2.87 17.15 5.16
CA GLY A 85 4.02 18.03 5.40
C GLY A 85 5.22 17.35 6.06
N GLY A 86 6.39 17.97 5.92
CA GLY A 86 7.66 17.45 6.44
C GLY A 86 8.41 16.58 5.42
N ARG A 87 9.44 15.87 5.88
CA ARG A 87 10.25 14.96 5.05
C ARG A 87 9.51 13.66 4.75
N THR A 88 10.14 12.84 3.91
CA THR A 88 9.67 11.53 3.47
C THR A 88 10.56 10.42 4.04
N PRO A 89 10.22 9.86 5.21
CA PRO A 89 10.93 8.74 5.83
C PRO A 89 10.44 7.41 5.21
N LEU A 90 10.80 7.19 3.94
CA LEU A 90 10.31 6.07 3.13
C LEU A 90 10.78 4.72 3.68
N ALA A 91 12.04 4.64 4.13
CA ALA A 91 12.59 3.43 4.73
C ALA A 91 11.82 3.03 5.99
N GLU A 92 11.52 3.99 6.86
CA GLU A 92 10.75 3.80 8.09
C GLU A 92 9.32 3.35 7.77
N GLY A 93 8.71 3.92 6.73
CA GLY A 93 7.42 3.49 6.19
C GLY A 93 7.41 2.01 5.79
N LEU A 94 8.38 1.60 4.97
CA LEU A 94 8.52 0.22 4.50
C LEU A 94 8.83 -0.76 5.64
N LEU A 95 9.72 -0.39 6.55
CA LEU A 95 10.03 -1.19 7.75
C LEU A 95 8.79 -1.35 8.65
N ARG A 96 7.98 -0.30 8.79
CA ARG A 96 6.72 -0.40 9.54
C ARG A 96 5.74 -1.33 8.87
N CYS A 97 5.64 -1.30 7.54
CA CYS A 97 4.81 -2.22 6.77
C CYS A 97 5.27 -3.68 6.94
N ALA A 98 6.57 -3.94 6.85
CA ALA A 98 7.14 -5.27 7.06
C ALA A 98 6.74 -5.84 8.43
N ARG A 99 6.82 -5.03 9.50
CA ARG A 99 6.39 -5.44 10.85
C ARG A 99 4.89 -5.76 10.94
N VAL A 100 4.05 -4.95 10.31
CA VAL A 100 2.58 -5.19 10.27
C VAL A 100 2.29 -6.49 9.54
N LEU A 101 2.87 -6.69 8.36
CA LEU A 101 2.66 -7.89 7.54
C LEU A 101 3.18 -9.16 8.23
N ALA A 102 4.35 -9.09 8.86
CA ALA A 102 4.87 -10.20 9.65
C ALA A 102 3.93 -10.58 10.81
N THR A 103 3.36 -9.59 11.50
CA THR A 103 2.39 -9.82 12.57
C THR A 103 1.11 -10.48 12.05
N GLU A 104 0.59 -10.02 10.92
CA GLU A 104 -0.63 -10.60 10.33
C GLU A 104 -0.39 -12.00 9.75
N ARG A 105 0.80 -12.28 9.21
CA ARG A 105 1.19 -13.62 8.75
C ARG A 105 1.23 -14.63 9.90
N LEU A 106 1.63 -14.19 11.11
CA LEU A 106 1.57 -15.05 12.31
C LEU A 106 0.13 -15.31 12.78
N ARG A 107 -0.77 -14.34 12.61
CA ARG A 107 -2.19 -14.49 12.99
C ARG A 107 -2.95 -15.42 12.05
N ASP A 108 -2.65 -15.34 10.76
CA ASP A 108 -3.33 -16.10 9.72
C ASP A 108 -2.36 -16.30 8.53
N PRO A 109 -1.63 -17.42 8.49
CA PRO A 109 -0.67 -17.69 7.42
C PRO A 109 -1.30 -17.85 6.03
N ALA A 110 -2.60 -18.17 5.96
CA ALA A 110 -3.34 -18.30 4.71
C ALA A 110 -3.79 -16.95 4.14
N ARG A 111 -3.67 -15.87 4.92
CA ARG A 111 -3.99 -14.50 4.50
C ARG A 111 -2.99 -14.02 3.46
N ARG A 112 -3.45 -13.80 2.23
CA ARG A 112 -2.62 -13.29 1.15
C ARG A 112 -2.48 -11.77 1.25
N PRO A 113 -1.27 -11.22 1.52
CA PRO A 113 -1.07 -9.79 1.60
C PRO A 113 -0.82 -9.17 0.21
N LEU A 114 -1.19 -7.90 0.07
CA LEU A 114 -0.76 -7.00 -0.98
C LEU A 114 -0.32 -5.69 -0.32
N LEU A 115 0.90 -5.24 -0.62
CA LEU A 115 1.39 -3.93 -0.23
C LEU A 115 1.17 -2.92 -1.36
N LEU A 116 0.45 -1.83 -1.09
CA LEU A 116 0.29 -0.72 -2.01
C LEU A 116 1.03 0.50 -1.47
N VAL A 117 2.10 0.92 -2.13
CA VAL A 117 2.94 2.07 -1.72
C VAL A 117 2.60 3.28 -2.58
N LEU A 118 2.10 4.36 -1.97
CA LEU A 118 1.74 5.60 -2.65
C LEU A 118 2.76 6.68 -2.29
N THR A 119 3.63 7.04 -3.22
CA THR A 119 4.74 8.00 -2.98
C THR A 119 5.20 8.63 -4.30
N ASP A 120 5.89 9.76 -4.19
CA ASP A 120 6.69 10.32 -5.29
C ASP A 120 8.16 9.85 -5.26
N GLY A 121 8.48 8.95 -4.32
CA GLY A 121 9.77 8.27 -4.17
C GLY A 121 10.87 9.14 -3.55
N ARG A 122 10.59 10.41 -3.21
CA ARG A 122 11.59 11.36 -2.71
C ARG A 122 11.94 11.11 -1.25
N ALA A 123 12.72 10.06 -0.97
CA ALA A 123 13.20 9.67 0.37
C ALA A 123 14.14 10.72 1.01
N THR A 124 13.60 11.87 1.37
CA THR A 124 14.30 13.03 1.93
C THR A 124 14.71 12.86 3.39
N HIS A 125 14.41 11.71 3.99
CA HIS A 125 14.92 11.27 5.29
C HIS A 125 15.52 9.87 5.13
N GLY A 126 16.74 9.66 5.66
CA GLY A 126 17.47 8.39 5.54
C GLY A 126 18.06 8.11 4.15
N GLY A 127 17.60 8.79 3.09
CA GLY A 127 18.08 8.63 1.73
C GLY A 127 17.41 7.47 0.98
N PHE A 128 17.54 7.46 -0.35
CA PHE A 128 16.84 6.47 -1.17
C PHE A 128 17.43 5.05 -1.03
N ASP A 129 18.73 4.90 -0.82
CA ASP A 129 19.36 3.58 -0.69
C ASP A 129 18.89 2.82 0.56
N THR A 130 18.61 3.51 1.67
CA THR A 130 18.03 2.87 2.86
C THR A 130 16.59 2.43 2.61
N ALA A 131 15.84 3.17 1.79
CA ALA A 131 14.51 2.75 1.35
C ALA A 131 14.57 1.50 0.45
N LEU A 132 15.57 1.41 -0.45
CA LEU A 132 15.79 0.21 -1.27
C LEU A 132 16.18 -0.99 -0.42
N ALA A 133 17.01 -0.81 0.62
CA ALA A 133 17.33 -1.88 1.56
C ALA A 133 16.09 -2.38 2.31
N ALA A 134 15.22 -1.47 2.78
CA ALA A 134 13.95 -1.82 3.41
C ALA A 134 12.99 -2.54 2.45
N ALA A 135 12.92 -2.10 1.19
CA ALA A 135 12.18 -2.79 0.13
C ALA A 135 12.70 -4.22 -0.10
N GLY A 136 14.01 -4.42 -0.06
CA GLY A 136 14.63 -5.74 -0.18
C GLY A 136 14.19 -6.73 0.90
N LEU A 137 13.85 -6.28 2.11
CA LEU A 137 13.29 -7.13 3.16
C LEU A 137 11.88 -7.64 2.79
N LEU A 138 11.01 -6.73 2.33
CA LEU A 138 9.66 -7.07 1.86
C LEU A 138 9.70 -8.04 0.66
N ARG A 139 10.64 -7.82 -0.27
CA ARG A 139 10.90 -8.74 -1.39
C ARG A 139 11.35 -10.12 -0.91
N ARG A 140 12.29 -10.19 0.04
CA ARG A 140 12.75 -11.45 0.64
C ARG A 140 11.62 -12.22 1.32
N ASP A 141 10.69 -11.50 1.95
CA ASP A 141 9.47 -12.06 2.52
C ASP A 141 8.40 -12.44 1.47
N ARG A 142 8.69 -12.22 0.18
CA ARG A 142 7.80 -12.45 -0.96
C ARG A 142 6.47 -11.71 -0.84
N VAL A 143 6.50 -10.48 -0.32
CA VAL A 143 5.31 -9.62 -0.23
C VAL A 143 4.98 -9.06 -1.61
N PRO A 144 3.84 -9.45 -2.22
CA PRO A 144 3.39 -8.84 -3.47
C PRO A 144 3.19 -7.34 -3.26
N SER A 145 3.75 -6.54 -4.15
CA SER A 145 3.82 -5.09 -3.97
C SER A 145 3.45 -4.34 -5.25
N VAL A 146 2.77 -3.21 -5.10
CA VAL A 146 2.51 -2.24 -6.16
C VAL A 146 2.92 -0.86 -5.66
N VAL A 147 3.71 -0.16 -6.47
CA VAL A 147 4.05 1.25 -6.23
C VAL A 147 3.15 2.10 -7.11
N VAL A 148 2.43 3.02 -6.48
CA VAL A 148 1.62 4.03 -7.13
C VAL A 148 2.43 5.31 -7.19
N ASP A 149 2.91 5.62 -8.38
CA ASP A 149 3.69 6.81 -8.64
C ASP A 149 2.82 8.06 -8.55
N CYS A 150 3.15 8.88 -7.56
CA CYS A 150 2.47 10.12 -7.26
C CYS A 150 3.25 11.35 -7.79
N GLU A 151 4.34 11.18 -8.54
CA GLU A 151 5.01 12.30 -9.20
C GLU A 151 4.07 13.02 -10.20
N SER A 152 4.09 14.36 -10.22
CA SER A 152 3.34 15.15 -11.20
C SER A 152 4.13 16.36 -11.66
N GLY A 153 3.81 16.83 -12.87
CA GLY A 153 4.52 17.91 -13.55
C GLY A 153 5.50 17.39 -14.60
N PRO A 154 6.13 18.31 -15.37
CA PRO A 154 6.96 17.96 -16.53
C PRO A 154 8.29 17.31 -16.15
N VAL A 155 8.79 17.55 -14.93
CA VAL A 155 10.04 16.95 -14.43
C VAL A 155 9.69 15.80 -13.50
N ARG A 156 10.15 14.59 -13.86
CA ARG A 156 9.93 13.35 -13.10
C ARG A 156 11.29 12.71 -12.80
N LEU A 157 11.48 12.29 -11.56
CA LEU A 157 12.72 11.68 -11.08
C LEU A 157 12.71 10.15 -11.29
N GLY A 158 11.55 9.53 -11.49
CA GLY A 158 11.42 8.10 -11.75
C GLY A 158 11.73 7.22 -10.54
N LEU A 159 11.73 7.80 -9.33
CA LEU A 159 12.11 7.11 -8.09
C LEU A 159 11.10 6.01 -7.73
N SER A 160 9.81 6.24 -7.96
CA SER A 160 8.75 5.25 -7.76
C SER A 160 8.99 3.96 -8.56
N GLY A 161 9.48 4.08 -9.80
CA GLY A 161 9.83 2.92 -10.63
C GLY A 161 11.02 2.13 -10.09
N ARG A 162 12.06 2.82 -9.62
CA ARG A 162 13.21 2.18 -8.96
C ARG A 162 12.80 1.45 -7.67
N LEU A 163 11.89 2.05 -6.90
CA LEU A 163 11.35 1.41 -5.70
C LEU A 163 10.55 0.15 -6.06
N ALA A 164 9.73 0.20 -7.11
CA ALA A 164 8.96 -0.97 -7.57
C ALA A 164 9.88 -2.13 -7.96
N VAL A 165 10.97 -1.86 -8.68
CA VAL A 165 11.99 -2.88 -9.01
C VAL A 165 12.59 -3.50 -7.75
N ALA A 166 12.93 -2.71 -6.73
CA ALA A 166 13.48 -3.23 -5.49
C ALA A 166 12.47 -4.09 -4.69
N LEU A 167 11.18 -3.82 -4.84
CA LEU A 167 10.09 -4.59 -4.26
C LEU A 167 9.70 -5.83 -5.09
N ASP A 168 10.25 -6.01 -6.29
CA ASP A 168 9.76 -7.00 -7.27
C ASP A 168 8.27 -6.78 -7.62
N GLY A 169 7.88 -5.51 -7.69
CA GLY A 169 6.49 -5.08 -7.83
C GLY A 169 6.24 -4.30 -9.12
N ALA A 170 4.95 -4.07 -9.39
CA ALA A 170 4.53 -3.20 -10.48
C ALA A 170 4.59 -1.72 -10.08
N CYS A 171 4.84 -0.84 -11.04
CA CYS A 171 4.68 0.60 -10.88
C CYS A 171 3.54 1.09 -11.76
N VAL A 172 2.55 1.77 -11.18
CA VAL A 172 1.40 2.35 -11.90
C VAL A 172 1.27 3.82 -11.55
N ARG A 173 0.63 4.62 -12.40
CA ARG A 173 0.36 6.02 -12.05
C ARG A 173 -0.87 6.14 -11.17
N LEU A 174 -0.95 7.20 -10.36
CA LEU A 174 -2.13 7.43 -9.51
C LEU A 174 -3.44 7.50 -10.31
N GLU A 175 -3.41 8.03 -11.53
CA GLU A 175 -4.61 8.09 -12.40
C GLU A 175 -5.08 6.72 -12.89
N GLU A 176 -4.19 5.73 -12.91
CA GLU A 176 -4.46 4.35 -13.33
C GLU A 176 -4.92 3.49 -12.15
N LEU A 177 -4.93 4.04 -10.93
CA LEU A 177 -5.32 3.34 -9.73
C LEU A 177 -6.85 3.19 -9.68
N SER A 178 -7.34 2.11 -10.29
CA SER A 178 -8.72 1.65 -10.13
C SER A 178 -8.77 0.38 -9.28
N ALA A 179 -9.95 0.08 -8.73
CA ALA A 179 -10.14 -1.17 -8.00
C ALA A 179 -10.00 -2.40 -8.88
N ASP A 180 -10.39 -2.30 -10.15
CA ASP A 180 -10.18 -3.35 -11.14
C ASP A 180 -8.69 -3.52 -11.48
N ALA A 181 -7.91 -2.43 -11.53
CA ALA A 181 -6.47 -2.50 -11.72
C ALA A 181 -5.79 -3.18 -10.53
N VAL A 182 -6.17 -2.84 -9.29
CA VAL A 182 -5.64 -3.50 -8.09
C VAL A 182 -6.09 -4.96 -8.02
N ALA A 183 -7.36 -5.26 -8.32
CA ALA A 183 -7.87 -6.62 -8.37
C ALA A 183 -7.17 -7.44 -9.47
N GLY A 184 -6.90 -6.84 -10.63
CA GLY A 184 -6.13 -7.43 -11.72
C GLY A 184 -4.71 -7.76 -11.32
N VAL A 185 -4.03 -6.88 -10.56
CA VAL A 185 -2.69 -7.16 -10.02
C VAL A 185 -2.73 -8.23 -8.93
N VAL A 186 -3.75 -8.24 -8.06
CA VAL A 186 -3.97 -9.32 -7.08
C VAL A 186 -4.22 -10.67 -7.78
N LEU A 187 -4.99 -10.68 -8.87
CA LEU A 187 -5.25 -11.88 -9.66
C LEU A 187 -4.01 -12.34 -10.44
N ALA A 188 -3.21 -11.41 -10.96
CA ALA A 188 -1.95 -11.72 -11.63
C ALA A 188 -0.93 -12.32 -10.65
N THR A 189 -0.82 -11.77 -9.44
CA THR A 189 0.03 -12.31 -8.37
C THR A 189 -0.47 -13.65 -7.84
N ARG A 190 -1.78 -13.94 -7.88
CA ARG A 190 -2.33 -15.28 -7.60
C ARG A 190 -1.90 -16.36 -8.59
N ARG A 191 -1.59 -16.01 -9.85
CA ARG A 191 -1.17 -16.97 -10.89
C ARG A 191 0.34 -17.26 -10.88
N ALA A 192 1.13 -16.42 -10.23
CA ALA A 192 2.58 -16.52 -10.18
C ALA A 192 3.12 -17.24 -8.93
N ALA A 193 2.23 -17.68 -8.03
CA ALA A 193 2.54 -18.41 -6.80
C ALA A 193 2.04 -19.86 -6.89
#